data_AF-A0AAW1MJF1-F1
#
_entry.id   AF-A0AAW1MJF1-F1
#
_cell.length_a   1.000
_cell.length_b   1.000
_cell.length_c   1.000
_cell.angle_alpha   90.00
_cell.angle_beta   90.00
_cell.angle_gamma   90.00
#
_symmetry.space_group_name_H-M   'P 1'
#
loop_
_entity.id
_entity.type
_entity.pdbx_description
1 polymer ?
#
loop_
_entity_poly.entity_id
_entity_poly.type
_entity_poly.pdbx_seq_one_letter_code
_entity_poly.pdbx_strand_id
1 'polypeptide(L)'
;MFRMFSLLLLLLFQFIHAEPFVRTCEPIRVEMCTGLGYNVTDESQRDAELSLLPFKPLVSFGCSKHLKLFLCSVSVPMCTEKVSYPIGPCRGLCEGVRERCFPVLKKFGFVWPDTLDCALFPTENNHEHMCMEGPKDSREEDIRFSVDMSFQTRDCPPHHRRTDTSGQCVPLCDANFLFDAAEKKYAEIWVTVWAIICFVSSFIAALTLSMGGGRVKARPLVSLALCYCFVSAGWILRIITGRNMSSCLLEANPNDLQDGDGSIWVTVWAIICFVSSFIAALTLSMGGGRVKARPLVSLALCYCFVSAGWILRIITGRNMSSCLLEANPNDLQDGDGSVNTNCAFVFLLVYYFGMAGNAW
;
A
#
# COMPACT_ATOMS: atom_id res chain seq x y z
N MET A 1 19.21 15.35 -29.02
CA MET A 1 18.47 14.47 -28.09
C MET A 1 19.18 14.37 -26.72
N PHE A 2 20.45 13.94 -26.65
CA PHE A 2 21.23 13.90 -25.39
C PHE A 2 21.38 15.25 -24.65
N ARG A 3 21.55 16.35 -25.38
CA ARG A 3 21.61 17.70 -24.79
C ARG A 3 20.29 18.21 -24.21
N MET A 4 19.16 17.77 -24.78
CA MET A 4 17.82 18.12 -24.25
C MET A 4 17.54 17.35 -22.96
N PHE A 5 17.95 16.08 -22.90
CA PHE A 5 17.80 15.23 -21.71
C PHE A 5 18.69 15.70 -20.56
N SER A 6 19.92 16.14 -20.86
CA SER A 6 20.84 16.72 -19.87
C SER A 6 20.37 18.08 -19.34
N LEU A 7 19.75 18.92 -20.17
CA LEU A 7 19.14 20.19 -19.74
C LEU A 7 17.88 19.95 -18.88
N LEU A 8 17.08 18.94 -19.22
CA LEU A 8 15.92 18.54 -18.41
C LEU A 8 16.35 17.98 -17.03
N LEU A 9 17.41 17.17 -16.98
CA LEU A 9 18.02 16.66 -15.75
C LEU A 9 18.66 17.76 -14.89
N LEU A 10 19.31 18.75 -15.51
CA LEU A 10 19.87 19.92 -14.80
C LEU A 10 18.78 20.86 -14.29
N LEU A 11 17.67 21.04 -15.03
CA LEU A 11 16.49 21.79 -14.57
C LEU A 11 15.77 21.09 -13.41
N LEU A 12 15.74 19.75 -13.39
CA LEU A 12 15.21 18.96 -12.28
C LEU A 12 16.12 19.03 -11.03
N PHE A 13 17.44 19.22 -11.21
CA PHE A 13 18.40 19.32 -10.10
C PHE A 13 18.41 20.69 -9.41
N GLN A 14 17.98 21.77 -10.08
CA GLN A 14 17.87 23.11 -9.50
C GLN A 14 16.72 23.26 -8.50
N PHE A 15 15.76 22.32 -8.49
CA PHE A 15 14.65 22.28 -7.53
C PHE A 15 15.02 21.69 -6.16
N ILE A 16 16.25 21.19 -5.99
CA ILE A 16 16.74 20.68 -4.70
C ILE A 16 17.66 21.73 -4.07
N HIS A 17 17.11 22.92 -3.79
CA HIS A 17 17.68 23.78 -2.76
C HIS A 17 17.01 23.41 -1.44
N ALA A 18 17.74 22.70 -0.58
CA ALA A 18 17.41 22.60 0.83
C ALA A 18 17.84 23.92 1.49
N GLU A 19 16.86 24.82 1.69
CA GLU A 19 17.01 25.98 2.57
C GLU A 19 17.22 25.50 4.02
N PRO A 20 17.95 26.27 4.86
CA PRO A 20 18.20 25.89 6.24
C PRO A 20 16.90 25.90 7.04
N PHE A 21 16.64 24.80 7.75
CA PHE A 21 15.42 24.49 8.47
C PHE A 21 15.18 25.43 9.65
N VAL A 22 14.47 26.53 9.41
CA VAL A 22 13.75 27.26 10.47
C VAL A 22 12.38 26.58 10.57
N ARG A 23 12.11 25.85 11.67
CA ARG A 23 10.81 25.18 11.87
C ARG A 23 9.71 26.23 12.00
N THR A 24 8.83 26.29 11.01
CA THR A 24 7.59 27.06 11.02
C THR A 24 6.49 26.24 11.66
N CYS A 25 5.96 26.67 12.81
CA CYS A 25 4.80 26.00 13.41
C CYS A 25 3.54 26.32 12.58
N GLU A 26 2.83 25.30 12.12
CA GLU A 26 1.59 25.42 11.34
C GLU A 26 0.35 25.05 12.17
N PRO A 27 -0.85 25.57 11.82
CA PRO A 27 -2.09 25.18 12.48
C PRO A 27 -2.43 23.70 12.23
N ILE A 28 -3.02 23.04 13.22
CA ILE A 28 -3.45 21.63 13.12
C ILE A 28 -4.56 21.50 12.07
N ARG A 29 -4.35 20.63 11.07
CA ARG A 29 -5.32 20.33 10.00
C ARG A 29 -6.13 19.06 10.28
N VAL A 30 -5.64 18.19 11.16
CA VAL A 30 -6.30 16.92 11.51
C VAL A 30 -7.54 17.20 12.35
N GLU A 31 -8.74 16.98 11.79
CA GLU A 31 -10.03 17.30 12.44
C GLU A 31 -10.18 16.66 13.82
N MET A 32 -9.74 15.40 13.95
CA MET A 32 -9.78 14.68 15.22
C MET A 32 -8.89 15.32 16.29
N CYS A 33 -7.84 16.08 15.94
CA CYS A 33 -6.92 16.68 16.90
C CYS A 33 -7.22 18.15 17.19
N THR A 34 -8.36 18.66 16.74
CA THR A 34 -8.81 20.02 17.06
C THR A 34 -9.40 20.10 18.48
N GLY A 35 -9.22 21.25 19.14
CA GLY A 35 -9.82 21.54 20.45
C GLY A 35 -9.16 20.85 21.66
N LEU A 36 -7.90 20.42 21.53
CA LEU A 36 -7.17 19.67 22.58
C LEU A 36 -6.32 20.55 23.53
N GLY A 37 -6.43 21.88 23.42
CA GLY A 37 -5.68 22.84 24.25
C GLY A 37 -4.43 23.43 23.59
N TYR A 38 -4.06 22.96 22.39
CA TYR A 38 -3.05 23.56 21.52
C TYR A 38 -3.56 23.55 20.07
N ASN A 39 -3.10 24.53 19.28
CA ASN A 39 -3.62 24.78 17.93
C ASN A 39 -2.54 24.70 16.85
N VAL A 40 -1.27 24.52 17.24
CA VAL A 40 -0.11 24.56 16.34
C VAL A 40 0.81 23.35 16.55
N THR A 41 1.32 22.83 15.44
CA THR A 41 2.19 21.65 15.34
C THR A 41 3.26 21.91 14.28
N ASP A 42 4.25 21.03 14.19
CA ASP A 42 5.31 21.11 13.19
C ASP A 42 4.83 20.76 11.76
N GLU A 43 5.60 21.13 10.72
CA GLU A 43 5.21 21.06 9.29
C GLU A 43 4.88 19.63 8.78
N SER A 44 5.34 18.58 9.47
CA SER A 44 5.17 17.19 9.04
C SER A 44 3.80 16.58 9.39
N GLN A 45 2.70 17.24 9.02
CA GLN A 45 1.33 16.73 9.30
C GLN A 45 0.83 15.68 8.29
N ARG A 46 1.50 15.48 7.14
CA ARG A 46 0.99 14.66 6.02
C ARG A 46 0.77 13.18 6.36
N ASP A 47 1.52 12.65 7.31
CA ASP A 47 1.44 11.23 7.70
C ASP A 47 0.72 11.01 9.06
N ALA A 48 0.40 12.10 9.76
CA ALA A 48 -0.18 12.03 11.09
C ALA A 48 -1.64 11.54 11.06
N GLU A 49 -2.42 11.95 10.06
CA GLU A 49 -3.78 11.46 9.89
C GLU A 49 -3.81 9.95 9.62
N LEU A 50 -2.93 9.47 8.72
CA LEU A 50 -2.78 8.05 8.39
C LEU A 50 -2.40 7.22 9.64
N SER A 51 -1.52 7.75 10.48
CA SER A 51 -1.09 7.09 11.73
C SER A 51 -2.21 6.99 12.77
N LEU A 52 -3.20 7.87 12.71
CA LEU A 52 -4.33 7.93 13.64
C LEU A 52 -5.55 7.11 13.17
N LEU A 53 -5.64 6.77 11.87
CA LEU A 53 -6.74 5.99 11.31
C LEU A 53 -7.02 4.66 12.04
N PRO A 54 -6.01 3.83 12.40
CA PRO A 54 -6.26 2.56 13.07
C PRO A 54 -6.91 2.73 14.44
N PHE A 55 -6.75 3.89 15.08
CA PHE A 55 -7.24 4.17 16.42
C PHE A 55 -8.59 4.86 16.46
N LYS A 56 -9.11 5.37 15.32
CA LYS A 56 -10.45 6.00 15.24
C LYS A 56 -11.57 5.13 15.83
N PRO A 57 -11.64 3.81 15.57
CA PRO A 57 -12.62 2.93 16.20
C PRO A 57 -12.48 2.86 17.73
N LEU A 58 -11.26 2.85 18.25
CA LEU A 58 -10.97 2.79 19.68
C LEU A 58 -11.33 4.11 20.40
N VAL A 59 -11.11 5.24 19.72
CA VAL A 59 -11.58 6.56 20.17
C VAL A 59 -13.11 6.59 20.25
N SER A 60 -13.80 6.04 19.25
CA SER A 60 -15.26 5.92 19.27
C SER A 60 -15.78 4.93 20.31
N PHE A 61 -15.00 3.89 20.65
CA PHE A 61 -15.33 2.95 21.73
C PHE A 61 -15.29 3.62 23.11
N GLY A 62 -14.47 4.67 23.28
CA GLY A 62 -14.50 5.52 24.46
C GLY A 62 -13.88 4.90 25.72
N CYS A 63 -12.87 4.02 25.59
CA CYS A 63 -12.22 3.37 26.73
C CYS A 63 -11.57 4.35 27.74
N SER A 64 -11.11 5.52 27.28
CA SER A 64 -10.59 6.58 28.13
C SER A 64 -10.86 7.96 27.51
N LYS A 65 -11.29 8.92 28.34
CA LYS A 65 -11.48 10.32 27.94
C LYS A 65 -10.18 11.02 27.52
N HIS A 66 -9.03 10.48 27.92
CA HIS A 66 -7.71 11.02 27.57
C HIS A 66 -7.09 10.35 26.34
N LEU A 67 -7.72 9.31 25.77
CA LEU A 67 -7.18 8.58 24.61
C LEU A 67 -6.96 9.51 23.40
N LYS A 68 -7.94 10.37 23.11
CA LYS A 68 -7.88 11.34 22.02
C LYS A 68 -6.69 12.30 22.18
N LEU A 69 -6.51 12.83 23.39
CA LEU A 69 -5.39 13.72 23.71
C LEU A 69 -4.04 13.01 23.58
N PHE A 70 -3.93 11.79 24.10
CA PHE A 70 -2.70 10.99 24.03
C PHE A 70 -2.31 10.69 22.58
N LEU A 71 -3.22 10.14 21.77
CA LEU A 71 -2.92 9.79 20.38
C LEU A 71 -2.50 11.02 19.56
N CYS A 72 -3.25 12.13 19.70
CA CYS A 72 -2.90 13.37 19.03
C CYS A 72 -1.57 13.96 19.51
N SER A 73 -1.23 13.85 20.80
CA SER A 73 0.06 14.32 21.30
C SER A 73 1.26 13.53 20.79
N VAL A 74 1.07 12.29 20.35
CA VAL A 74 2.13 11.46 19.74
C VAL A 74 2.23 11.73 18.25
N SER A 75 1.10 11.74 17.53
CA SER A 75 1.08 11.85 16.07
C SER A 75 1.14 13.29 15.56
N VAL A 76 0.64 14.25 16.35
CA VAL A 76 0.57 15.68 16.04
C VAL A 76 1.08 16.48 17.24
N PRO A 77 2.36 16.36 17.61
CA PRO A 77 2.88 16.95 18.84
C PRO A 77 2.86 18.48 18.81
N MET A 78 2.82 19.11 19.98
CA MET A 78 2.75 20.56 20.09
C MET A 78 4.08 21.21 19.66
N CYS A 79 3.98 22.32 18.90
CA CYS A 79 5.11 23.14 18.47
C CYS A 79 5.10 24.51 19.16
N THR A 80 6.27 25.04 19.53
CA THR A 80 6.43 26.40 20.05
C THR A 80 7.76 26.98 19.62
N GLU A 81 7.80 28.26 19.27
CA GLU A 81 9.02 28.94 18.81
C GLU A 81 10.12 29.05 19.88
N LYS A 82 9.75 28.80 21.15
CA LYS A 82 10.67 28.85 22.30
C LYS A 82 11.49 27.57 22.48
N VAL A 83 11.15 26.49 21.77
CA VAL A 83 11.71 25.15 21.97
C VAL A 83 12.02 24.50 20.63
N SER A 84 13.22 23.95 20.48
CA SER A 84 13.72 23.38 19.21
C SER A 84 13.19 21.98 18.87
N TYR A 85 12.43 21.35 19.78
CA TYR A 85 11.88 20.01 19.63
C TYR A 85 10.36 19.98 19.90
N PRO A 86 9.61 19.09 19.22
CA PRO A 86 8.18 18.95 19.44
C PRO A 86 7.87 18.34 20.82
N ILE A 87 6.81 18.82 21.46
CA ILE A 87 6.41 18.42 22.82
C ILE A 87 5.35 17.33 22.71
N GLY A 88 5.64 16.14 23.26
CA GLY A 88 4.76 14.97 23.28
C GLY A 88 4.08 14.71 24.63
N PRO A 89 3.45 13.54 24.84
CA PRO A 89 2.83 13.18 26.11
C PRO A 89 3.86 12.84 27.19
N CYS A 90 3.49 13.03 28.46
CA CYS A 90 4.20 12.46 29.59
C CYS A 90 3.81 10.98 29.81
N ARG A 91 4.67 10.22 30.49
CA ARG A 91 4.46 8.80 30.81
C ARG A 91 3.19 8.55 31.59
N GLY A 92 2.85 9.39 32.57
CA GLY A 92 1.63 9.24 33.36
C GLY A 92 0.35 9.30 32.51
N LEU A 93 0.33 10.15 31.47
CA LEU A 93 -0.79 10.22 30.52
C LEU A 93 -0.91 8.94 29.69
N CYS A 94 0.24 8.40 29.23
CA CYS A 94 0.30 7.13 28.50
C CYS A 94 -0.20 5.95 29.35
N GLU A 95 0.30 5.81 30.57
CA GLU A 95 -0.03 4.71 31.48
C GLU A 95 -1.53 4.72 31.83
N GLY A 96 -2.09 5.89 32.13
CA GLY A 96 -3.52 6.03 32.45
C GLY A 96 -4.47 5.75 31.27
N VAL A 97 -3.99 5.87 30.03
CA VAL A 97 -4.72 5.46 28.82
C VAL A 97 -4.53 3.96 28.56
N ARG A 98 -3.29 3.47 28.66
CA ARG A 98 -2.93 2.06 28.45
C ARG A 98 -3.71 1.15 29.41
N GLU A 99 -3.78 1.48 30.69
CA GLU A 99 -4.48 0.66 31.69
C GLU A 99 -5.95 0.41 31.32
N ARG A 100 -6.63 1.45 30.78
CA ARG A 100 -8.06 1.38 30.41
C ARG A 100 -8.30 0.79 29.02
N CYS A 101 -7.44 1.07 28.07
CA CYS A 101 -7.64 0.71 26.66
C CYS A 101 -6.94 -0.57 26.23
N PHE A 102 -5.86 -0.98 26.91
CA PHE A 102 -5.14 -2.23 26.60
C PHE A 102 -6.00 -3.50 26.76
N PRO A 103 -6.84 -3.65 27.81
CA PRO A 103 -7.71 -4.82 27.94
C PRO A 103 -8.69 -4.95 26.76
N VAL A 104 -9.15 -3.82 26.22
CA VAL A 104 -10.03 -3.77 25.05
C VAL A 104 -9.28 -4.25 23.80
N LEU A 105 -8.09 -3.68 23.54
CA LEU A 105 -7.23 -4.11 22.42
C LEU A 105 -6.90 -5.61 22.47
N LYS A 106 -6.54 -6.11 23.66
CA LYS A 106 -6.23 -7.52 23.90
C LYS A 106 -7.41 -8.43 23.58
N LYS A 107 -8.64 -8.02 23.90
CA LYS A 107 -9.87 -8.79 23.59
C LYS A 107 -10.11 -8.93 22.08
N PHE A 108 -9.66 -7.96 21.29
CA PHE A 108 -9.73 -7.98 19.83
C PHE A 108 -8.49 -8.59 19.17
N GLY A 109 -7.56 -9.17 19.94
CA GLY A 109 -6.35 -9.81 19.42
C GLY A 109 -5.24 -8.85 19.02
N PHE A 110 -5.32 -7.57 19.41
CA PHE A 110 -4.28 -6.58 19.14
C PHE A 110 -3.33 -6.43 20.33
N VAL A 111 -2.04 -6.25 20.03
CA VAL A 111 -1.01 -5.91 21.01
C VAL A 111 -0.90 -4.39 21.18
N TRP A 112 -0.33 -3.95 22.30
CA TRP A 112 0.00 -2.54 22.46
C TRP A 112 1.18 -2.19 21.53
N PRO A 113 1.04 -1.22 20.61
CA PRO A 113 2.08 -0.91 19.63
C PRO A 113 3.36 -0.37 20.30
N ASP A 114 4.52 -0.76 19.77
CA ASP A 114 5.83 -0.30 20.26
C ASP A 114 6.00 1.23 20.15
N THR A 115 5.38 1.85 19.14
CA THR A 115 5.38 3.31 18.96
C THR A 115 4.61 4.06 20.06
N LEU A 116 3.78 3.34 20.83
CA LEU A 116 3.03 3.88 21.96
C LEU A 116 3.57 3.36 23.29
N ASP A 117 4.74 2.71 23.33
CA ASP A 117 5.29 2.20 24.58
C ASP A 117 5.57 3.35 25.55
N CYS A 118 4.98 3.27 26.74
CA CYS A 118 5.05 4.33 27.75
C CYS A 118 6.49 4.54 28.27
N ALA A 119 7.38 3.57 28.09
CA ALA A 119 8.80 3.70 28.41
C ALA A 119 9.50 4.78 27.55
N LEU A 120 9.00 5.06 26.34
CA LEU A 120 9.56 6.06 25.43
C LEU A 120 9.31 7.50 25.87
N PHE A 121 8.34 7.74 26.77
CA PHE A 121 7.93 9.08 27.17
C PHE A 121 8.58 9.54 28.49
N PRO A 122 8.84 10.86 28.65
CA PRO A 122 9.37 11.42 29.90
C PRO A 122 8.43 11.23 31.08
N THR A 123 8.97 11.03 32.28
CA THR A 123 8.18 10.78 33.49
C THR A 123 7.44 12.02 33.98
N GLU A 124 8.10 13.17 33.95
CA GLU A 124 7.58 14.43 34.50
C GLU A 124 7.89 15.59 33.56
N ASN A 125 7.02 16.60 33.58
CA ASN A 125 7.21 17.83 32.83
C ASN A 125 8.13 18.78 33.62
N ASN A 126 9.38 18.95 33.17
CA ASN A 126 10.37 19.81 33.82
C ASN A 126 11.13 20.69 32.78
N HIS A 127 12.08 21.51 33.25
CA HIS A 127 12.84 22.42 32.38
C HIS A 127 13.77 21.72 31.39
N GLU A 128 14.12 20.46 31.64
CA GLU A 128 15.00 19.63 30.78
C GLU A 128 14.18 18.80 29.78
N HIS A 129 12.99 18.33 30.19
CA HIS A 129 12.08 17.48 29.46
C HIS A 129 10.65 18.04 29.54
N MET A 130 10.24 18.76 28.51
CA MET A 130 8.87 19.26 28.39
C MET A 130 7.94 18.18 27.83
N CYS A 131 6.83 17.92 28.51
CA CYS A 131 5.80 16.96 28.08
C CYS A 131 4.40 17.36 28.56
N MET A 132 3.37 16.79 27.94
CA MET A 132 1.97 17.01 28.29
C MET A 132 1.45 15.99 29.31
N GLU A 133 1.14 16.44 30.52
CA GLU A 133 0.55 15.60 31.59
C GLU A 133 -0.93 15.28 31.35
N GLY A 134 -1.62 16.12 30.56
CA GLY A 134 -3.07 16.04 30.37
C GLY A 134 -3.88 16.62 31.55
N PRO A 135 -5.20 16.80 31.39
CA PRO A 135 -6.06 17.29 32.46
C PRO A 135 -6.04 16.32 33.64
N LYS A 136 -5.73 16.81 34.84
CA LYS A 136 -5.85 16.03 36.08
C LYS A 136 -7.33 15.82 36.34
N ASP A 137 -7.73 14.58 36.65
CA ASP A 137 -9.11 14.26 36.98
C ASP A 137 -9.49 14.90 38.31
N SER A 138 -10.00 16.12 38.23
CA SER A 138 -10.63 16.80 39.35
C SER A 138 -11.99 16.14 39.60
N ARG A 139 -11.95 15.19 40.56
CA ARG A 139 -13.03 14.42 41.19
C ARG A 139 -13.22 13.01 40.62
N GLU A 140 -13.07 12.04 41.52
CA GLU A 140 -13.62 10.69 41.46
C GLU A 140 -15.13 10.77 41.20
N GLU A 141 -15.52 10.88 39.94
CA GLU A 141 -16.78 10.28 39.50
C GLU A 141 -16.40 8.92 38.93
N ASP A 142 -16.51 7.91 39.80
CA ASP A 142 -16.53 6.49 39.48
C ASP A 142 -17.72 6.24 38.55
N ILE A 143 -17.60 6.64 37.28
CA ILE A 143 -18.39 6.02 36.22
C ILE A 143 -17.76 4.64 36.06
N ARG A 144 -18.20 3.71 36.93
CA ARG A 144 -18.28 2.30 36.56
C ARG A 144 -19.14 2.26 35.30
N PHE A 145 -18.50 2.43 34.15
CA PHE A 145 -19.09 1.97 32.93
C PHE A 145 -19.12 0.45 33.10
N SER A 146 -20.30 -0.06 33.47
CA SER A 146 -20.61 -1.46 33.29
C SER A 146 -20.31 -1.74 31.83
N VAL A 147 -19.15 -2.35 31.56
CA VAL A 147 -18.87 -2.99 30.29
C VAL A 147 -19.94 -4.06 30.20
N ASP A 148 -21.05 -3.71 29.56
CA ASP A 148 -22.07 -4.67 29.21
C ASP A 148 -21.40 -5.67 28.28
N MET A 149 -21.01 -6.80 28.86
CA MET A 149 -20.31 -7.91 28.23
C MET A 149 -21.23 -8.71 27.31
N SER A 150 -22.33 -8.11 26.82
CA SER A 150 -23.32 -8.80 26.00
C SER A 150 -23.56 -8.18 24.60
N PHE A 151 -22.91 -7.07 24.23
CA PHE A 151 -23.03 -6.55 22.86
C PHE A 151 -21.92 -7.10 21.93
N GLN A 152 -22.27 -8.23 21.30
CA GLN A 152 -21.91 -8.62 19.93
C GLN A 152 -20.46 -9.06 19.63
N THR A 153 -20.11 -10.27 20.10
CA THR A 153 -18.97 -11.08 19.61
C THR A 153 -19.09 -11.56 18.15
N ARG A 154 -19.97 -10.95 17.35
CA ARG A 154 -20.29 -11.37 15.97
C ARG A 154 -20.03 -10.32 14.90
N ASP A 155 -19.91 -9.05 15.24
CA ASP A 155 -19.76 -8.01 14.21
C ASP A 155 -18.34 -7.45 14.16
N CYS A 156 -17.80 -7.46 12.94
CA CYS A 156 -16.55 -6.78 12.63
C CYS A 156 -16.75 -5.25 12.70
N PRO A 157 -15.66 -4.48 12.93
CA PRO A 157 -15.69 -3.02 12.80
C PRO A 157 -16.29 -2.57 11.45
N PRO A 158 -16.83 -1.34 11.36
CA PRO A 158 -17.33 -0.81 10.09
C PRO A 158 -16.26 -0.94 8.98
N HIS A 159 -16.70 -1.27 7.77
CA HIS A 159 -15.84 -1.54 6.60
C HIS A 159 -14.93 -2.79 6.69
N HIS A 160 -15.25 -3.74 7.59
CA HIS A 160 -14.60 -5.06 7.64
C HIS A 160 -15.65 -6.18 7.55
N ARG A 161 -15.30 -7.30 6.90
CA ARG A 161 -16.10 -8.53 6.81
C ARG A 161 -15.30 -9.68 7.42
N ARG A 162 -16.00 -10.64 8.04
CA ARG A 162 -15.37 -11.84 8.58
C ARG A 162 -15.13 -12.87 7.48
N THR A 163 -13.95 -13.48 7.42
CA THR A 163 -13.66 -14.57 6.49
C THR A 163 -14.20 -15.89 7.04
N ASP A 164 -14.89 -16.68 6.21
CA ASP A 164 -15.49 -17.97 6.61
C ASP A 164 -14.46 -19.02 7.06
N THR A 165 -13.23 -18.96 6.54
CA THR A 165 -12.18 -19.95 6.81
C THR A 165 -11.32 -19.65 8.04
N SER A 166 -10.99 -18.37 8.30
CA SER A 166 -10.08 -17.97 9.38
C SER A 166 -10.79 -17.27 10.55
N GLY A 167 -12.06 -16.88 10.39
CA GLY A 167 -12.80 -16.13 11.39
C GLY A 167 -12.26 -14.72 11.68
N GLN A 168 -11.26 -14.26 10.91
CA GLN A 168 -10.63 -12.95 11.01
C GLN A 168 -11.45 -11.89 10.27
N CYS A 169 -11.39 -10.64 10.74
CA CYS A 169 -12.01 -9.49 10.07
C CYS A 169 -11.05 -8.92 9.02
N VAL A 170 -11.42 -9.00 7.74
CA VAL A 170 -10.67 -8.45 6.60
C VAL A 170 -11.35 -7.18 6.07
N PRO A 171 -10.60 -6.20 5.56
CA PRO A 171 -11.17 -4.97 5.02
C PRO A 171 -12.01 -5.26 3.77
N LEU A 172 -13.11 -4.51 3.61
CA LEU A 172 -13.90 -4.56 2.38
C LEU A 172 -13.10 -4.00 1.20
N CYS A 173 -13.30 -4.58 0.01
CA CYS A 173 -12.63 -4.14 -1.23
C CYS A 173 -12.82 -2.65 -1.56
N ASP A 174 -13.96 -2.08 -1.16
CA ASP A 174 -14.28 -0.66 -1.35
C ASP A 174 -13.95 0.23 -0.15
N ALA A 175 -13.35 -0.32 0.91
CA ALA A 175 -12.97 0.45 2.08
C ALA A 175 -11.89 1.50 1.75
N ASN A 176 -12.07 2.72 2.25
CA ASN A 176 -11.13 3.82 2.10
C ASN A 176 -10.17 3.85 3.30
N PHE A 177 -9.21 2.91 3.31
CA PHE A 177 -8.25 2.80 4.41
C PHE A 177 -6.91 3.48 4.10
N LEU A 178 -6.30 3.15 2.95
CA LEU A 178 -5.01 3.73 2.52
C LEU A 178 -5.16 4.93 1.59
N PHE A 179 -6.28 4.98 0.87
CA PHE A 179 -6.55 5.98 -0.16
C PHE A 179 -8.02 6.36 -0.12
N ASP A 180 -8.28 7.66 -0.23
CA ASP A 180 -9.63 8.18 -0.28
C ASP A 180 -10.31 7.86 -1.62
N ALA A 181 -11.65 7.91 -1.64
CA ALA A 181 -12.42 7.69 -2.86
C ALA A 181 -12.02 8.66 -3.99
N ALA A 182 -11.63 9.90 -3.65
CA ALA A 182 -11.16 10.90 -4.59
C ALA A 182 -9.80 10.50 -5.21
N GLU A 183 -8.87 10.00 -4.40
CA GLU A 183 -7.54 9.57 -4.85
C GLU A 183 -7.61 8.32 -5.72
N LYS A 184 -8.46 7.35 -5.34
CA LYS A 184 -8.74 6.16 -6.15
C LYS A 184 -9.31 6.54 -7.52
N LYS A 185 -10.25 7.50 -7.54
CA LYS A 185 -10.86 8.02 -8.78
C LYS A 185 -9.83 8.76 -9.64
N TYR A 186 -8.93 9.54 -9.04
CA TYR A 186 -7.85 10.20 -9.75
C TYR A 186 -6.92 9.19 -10.42
N ALA A 187 -6.44 8.18 -9.67
CA ALA A 187 -5.59 7.13 -10.20
C ALA A 187 -6.27 6.33 -11.33
N GLU A 188 -7.56 6.05 -11.18
CA GLU A 188 -8.38 5.39 -12.21
C GLU A 188 -8.44 6.21 -13.49
N ILE A 189 -8.78 7.51 -13.41
CA ILE A 189 -8.80 8.40 -14.58
C ILE A 189 -7.42 8.47 -15.22
N TRP A 190 -6.38 8.64 -14.42
CA TRP A 190 -5.01 8.76 -14.90
C TRP A 190 -4.57 7.54 -15.70
N VAL A 191 -4.70 6.34 -15.13
CA VAL A 191 -4.28 5.10 -15.79
C VAL A 191 -5.14 4.82 -17.04
N THR A 192 -6.42 5.18 -16.99
CA THR A 192 -7.35 5.06 -18.13
C THR A 192 -6.91 5.90 -19.33
N VAL A 193 -6.56 7.17 -19.09
CA VAL A 193 -6.09 8.07 -20.14
C VAL A 193 -4.83 7.51 -20.80
N TRP A 194 -3.86 7.06 -20.00
CA TRP A 194 -2.62 6.49 -20.52
C TRP A 194 -2.84 5.17 -21.27
N ALA A 195 -3.77 4.33 -20.82
CA ALA A 195 -4.11 3.09 -21.51
C ALA A 195 -4.72 3.34 -22.90
N ILE A 196 -5.62 4.32 -23.03
CA ILE A 196 -6.24 4.67 -24.32
C ILE A 196 -5.19 5.23 -25.28
N ILE A 197 -4.34 6.16 -24.81
CA ILE A 197 -3.25 6.73 -25.62
C ILE A 197 -2.31 5.62 -26.09
N CYS A 198 -1.92 4.71 -25.19
CA CYS A 198 -1.07 3.56 -25.51
C CYS A 198 -1.73 2.68 -26.57
N PHE A 199 -3.00 2.29 -26.39
CA PHE A 199 -3.74 1.47 -27.34
C PHE A 199 -3.77 2.08 -28.75
N VAL A 200 -4.14 3.35 -28.88
CA VAL A 200 -4.21 4.04 -30.18
C VAL A 200 -2.83 4.11 -30.82
N SER A 201 -1.80 4.48 -30.05
CA SER A 201 -0.44 4.60 -30.57
C SER A 201 0.14 3.25 -31.03
N SER A 202 -0.04 2.19 -30.24
CA SER A 202 0.42 0.83 -30.56
C SER A 202 -0.36 0.22 -31.73
N PHE A 203 -1.67 0.51 -31.85
CA PHE A 203 -2.48 0.00 -32.95
C PHE A 203 -2.06 0.63 -34.29
N ILE A 204 -1.85 1.94 -34.32
CA ILE A 204 -1.32 2.64 -35.50
C ILE A 204 0.07 2.11 -35.86
N ALA A 205 0.94 1.88 -34.87
CA ALA A 205 2.25 1.30 -35.09
C ALA A 205 2.16 -0.12 -35.68
N ALA A 206 1.31 -0.98 -35.14
CA ALA A 206 1.10 -2.34 -35.64
C ALA A 206 0.56 -2.34 -37.09
N LEU A 207 -0.40 -1.48 -37.42
CA LEU A 207 -0.92 -1.33 -38.78
C LEU A 207 0.15 -0.82 -39.74
N THR A 208 0.88 0.23 -39.36
CA THR A 208 1.93 0.82 -40.21
C THR A 208 3.06 -0.17 -40.46
N LEU A 209 3.48 -0.92 -39.44
CA LEU A 209 4.54 -1.92 -39.55
C LEU A 209 4.10 -3.20 -40.28
N SER A 210 2.80 -3.53 -40.27
CA SER A 210 2.25 -4.68 -41.00
C SER A 210 1.96 -4.38 -42.48
N MET A 211 1.60 -3.14 -42.82
CA MET A 211 1.38 -2.69 -44.20
C MET A 211 2.66 -2.23 -44.92
N GLY A 212 3.69 -1.79 -44.18
CA GLY A 212 4.94 -1.28 -44.73
C GLY A 212 5.84 -2.37 -45.34
N GLY A 213 5.69 -2.66 -46.63
CA GLY A 213 6.49 -3.63 -47.40
C GLY A 213 7.94 -3.22 -47.73
N GLY A 214 8.69 -2.66 -46.78
CA GLY A 214 10.02 -2.07 -47.02
C GLY A 214 11.16 -2.68 -46.21
N ARG A 215 12.03 -3.47 -46.88
CA ARG A 215 13.45 -3.88 -46.64
C ARG A 215 14.02 -4.16 -45.23
N VAL A 216 13.36 -3.85 -44.13
CA VAL A 216 13.79 -4.22 -42.77
C VAL A 216 12.71 -5.12 -42.19
N LYS A 217 13.01 -6.42 -42.06
CA LYS A 217 12.11 -7.37 -41.37
C LYS A 217 12.07 -7.03 -39.88
N ALA A 218 11.39 -5.96 -39.51
CA ALA A 218 11.13 -5.50 -38.15
C ALA A 218 10.07 -6.38 -37.45
N ARG A 219 10.09 -7.69 -37.70
CA ARG A 219 9.15 -8.68 -37.14
C ARG A 219 9.08 -8.64 -35.61
N PRO A 220 10.18 -8.40 -34.87
CA PRO A 220 10.11 -8.24 -33.41
C PRO A 220 9.31 -7.00 -32.97
N LEU A 221 9.39 -5.89 -33.71
CA LEU A 221 8.69 -4.64 -33.39
C LEU A 221 7.18 -4.74 -33.62
N VAL A 222 6.74 -5.50 -34.62
CA VAL A 222 5.31 -5.79 -34.84
C VAL A 222 4.75 -6.59 -33.66
N SER A 223 5.48 -7.62 -33.21
CA SER A 223 5.08 -8.41 -32.04
C SER A 223 4.98 -7.55 -30.79
N LEU A 224 5.95 -6.65 -30.57
CA LEU A 224 5.94 -5.75 -29.42
C LEU A 224 4.75 -4.78 -29.44
N ALA A 225 4.48 -4.16 -30.60
CA ALA A 225 3.33 -3.27 -30.77
C ALA A 225 2.00 -4.00 -30.51
N LEU A 226 1.84 -5.22 -31.01
CA LEU A 226 0.67 -6.05 -30.72
C LEU A 226 0.54 -6.36 -29.22
N CYS A 227 1.64 -6.70 -28.53
CA CYS A 227 1.62 -6.94 -27.09
C CYS A 227 1.10 -5.71 -26.31
N TYR A 228 1.58 -4.50 -26.64
CA TYR A 228 1.10 -3.27 -26.00
C TYR A 228 -0.37 -2.96 -26.32
N CYS A 229 -0.87 -3.30 -27.52
CA CYS A 229 -2.30 -3.24 -27.82
C CYS A 229 -3.11 -4.14 -26.89
N PHE A 230 -2.69 -5.39 -26.68
CA PHE A 230 -3.41 -6.34 -25.83
C PHE A 230 -3.37 -5.97 -24.34
N VAL A 231 -2.23 -5.50 -23.83
CA VAL A 231 -2.12 -4.99 -22.45
C VAL A 231 -3.05 -3.80 -22.24
N SER A 232 -3.06 -2.86 -23.19
CA SER A 232 -3.92 -1.68 -23.11
C SER A 232 -5.40 -2.05 -23.26
N ALA A 233 -5.74 -3.06 -24.08
CA ALA A 233 -7.09 -3.59 -24.19
C ALA A 233 -7.59 -4.21 -22.88
N GLY A 234 -6.72 -4.87 -22.10
CA GLY A 234 -7.06 -5.37 -20.77
C GLY A 234 -7.42 -4.24 -19.78
N TRP A 235 -6.68 -3.14 -19.83
CA TRP A 235 -7.03 -1.93 -19.08
C TRP A 235 -8.35 -1.33 -19.55
N ILE A 236 -8.62 -1.32 -20.86
CA ILE A 236 -9.90 -0.84 -21.40
C ILE A 236 -11.06 -1.75 -20.97
N LEU A 237 -10.86 -3.07 -20.98
CA LEU A 237 -11.85 -4.03 -20.52
C LEU A 237 -12.21 -3.82 -19.04
N ARG A 238 -11.21 -3.50 -18.20
CA ARG A 238 -11.42 -3.14 -16.79
C ARG A 238 -12.34 -1.92 -16.60
N ILE A 239 -12.29 -0.96 -17.52
CA ILE A 239 -13.21 0.21 -17.50
C ILE A 239 -14.64 -0.26 -17.79
N ILE A 240 -14.80 -1.12 -18.80
CA ILE A 240 -16.12 -1.59 -19.27
C ILE A 240 -16.78 -2.47 -18.21
N THR A 241 -16.02 -3.37 -17.58
CA THR A 241 -16.53 -4.30 -16.55
C THR A 241 -16.63 -3.67 -15.16
N GLY A 242 -16.03 -2.50 -14.97
CA GLY A 242 -16.01 -1.79 -13.69
C GLY A 242 -14.97 -2.33 -12.71
N ARG A 243 -14.45 -1.42 -11.88
CA ARG A 243 -13.38 -1.72 -10.90
C ARG A 243 -13.74 -2.85 -9.95
N ASN A 244 -14.99 -2.90 -9.50
CA ASN A 244 -15.42 -3.82 -8.45
C ASN A 244 -15.42 -5.28 -8.92
N MET A 245 -15.87 -5.56 -10.15
CA MET A 245 -15.86 -6.93 -10.68
C MET A 245 -14.43 -7.45 -10.94
N SER A 246 -13.50 -6.56 -11.28
CA SER A 246 -12.11 -6.94 -11.59
C SER A 246 -11.22 -7.10 -10.35
N SER A 247 -11.50 -6.34 -9.30
CA SER A 247 -10.59 -6.18 -8.15
C SER A 247 -11.14 -6.80 -6.86
N CYS A 248 -12.46 -6.96 -6.75
CA CYS A 248 -13.10 -7.54 -5.58
C CYS A 248 -13.42 -9.01 -5.84
N LEU A 249 -13.05 -9.87 -4.90
CA LEU A 249 -13.66 -11.20 -4.78
C LEU A 249 -15.09 -10.99 -4.27
N LEU A 250 -16.07 -11.23 -5.13
CA LEU A 250 -17.42 -11.52 -4.67
C LEU A 250 -17.36 -12.94 -4.13
N GLU A 251 -17.74 -13.17 -2.87
CA GLU A 251 -17.79 -14.52 -2.30
C GLU A 251 -18.54 -15.47 -3.23
N ALA A 252 -17.82 -16.44 -3.81
CA ALA A 252 -18.45 -17.68 -4.21
C ALA A 252 -18.85 -18.44 -2.94
N ASN A 253 -20.06 -18.96 -3.01
CA ASN A 253 -20.58 -19.96 -2.09
C ASN A 253 -19.58 -21.14 -1.99
N PRO A 254 -19.29 -21.70 -0.81
CA PRO A 254 -18.37 -22.84 -0.66
C PRO A 254 -18.77 -24.11 -1.45
N ASN A 255 -19.98 -24.15 -2.04
CA ASN A 255 -20.43 -25.20 -2.95
C ASN A 255 -20.30 -24.85 -4.45
N ASP A 256 -19.88 -23.63 -4.79
CA ASP A 256 -19.62 -23.22 -6.17
C ASP A 256 -18.16 -23.52 -6.50
N LEU A 257 -17.95 -24.54 -7.32
CA LEU A 257 -16.65 -24.94 -7.85
C LEU A 257 -16.14 -23.96 -8.92
N GLN A 258 -16.50 -22.68 -8.81
CA GLN A 258 -16.36 -21.70 -9.88
C GLN A 258 -16.03 -20.33 -9.31
N ASP A 259 -14.86 -20.19 -8.69
CA ASP A 259 -14.38 -18.89 -8.23
C ASP A 259 -13.02 -18.55 -8.86
N GLY A 260 -13.05 -17.64 -9.84
CA GLY A 260 -11.87 -16.95 -10.31
C GLY A 260 -11.69 -16.78 -11.83
N ASP A 261 -12.69 -16.26 -12.55
CA ASP A 261 -12.57 -15.94 -13.98
C ASP A 261 -11.39 -15.00 -14.30
N GLY A 262 -11.08 -14.06 -13.40
CA GLY A 262 -9.90 -13.18 -13.52
C GLY A 262 -8.56 -13.89 -13.32
N SER A 263 -8.52 -14.97 -12.53
CA SER A 263 -7.30 -15.80 -12.34
C SER A 263 -6.96 -16.55 -13.60
N ILE A 264 -7.95 -17.23 -14.18
CA ILE A 264 -7.77 -18.14 -15.30
C ILE A 264 -7.23 -17.36 -16.50
N TRP A 265 -7.78 -16.18 -16.75
CA TRP A 265 -7.31 -15.29 -17.81
C TRP A 265 -5.82 -14.93 -17.63
N VAL A 266 -5.44 -14.43 -16.45
CA VAL A 266 -4.03 -14.07 -16.15
C VAL A 266 -3.10 -15.29 -16.29
N THR A 267 -3.54 -16.48 -15.87
CA THR A 267 -2.78 -17.73 -16.00
C THR A 267 -2.51 -18.09 -17.46
N VAL A 268 -3.55 -18.09 -18.29
CA VAL A 268 -3.44 -18.43 -19.71
C VAL A 268 -2.44 -17.50 -20.41
N TRP A 269 -2.52 -16.19 -20.12
CA TRP A 269 -1.60 -15.22 -20.71
C TRP A 269 -0.17 -15.31 -20.16
N ALA A 270 -0.01 -15.60 -18.87
CA ALA A 270 1.32 -15.83 -18.29
C ALA A 270 2.02 -17.03 -18.97
N ILE A 271 1.28 -18.12 -19.23
CA ILE A 271 1.83 -19.30 -19.93
C ILE A 271 2.21 -18.96 -21.38
N ILE A 272 1.32 -18.28 -22.12
CA ILE A 272 1.60 -17.87 -23.51
C ILE A 272 2.80 -16.93 -23.57
N CYS A 273 2.89 -15.95 -22.66
CA CYS A 273 4.00 -15.01 -22.58
C CYS A 273 5.31 -15.71 -22.21
N PHE A 274 5.28 -16.66 -21.27
CA PHE A 274 6.45 -17.46 -20.91
C PHE A 274 6.97 -18.27 -22.10
N VAL A 275 6.09 -19.02 -22.79
CA VAL A 275 6.48 -19.87 -23.92
C VAL A 275 7.00 -19.02 -25.09
N SER A 276 6.30 -17.94 -25.44
CA SER A 276 6.71 -17.07 -26.55
C SER A 276 8.03 -16.34 -26.27
N SER A 277 8.21 -15.82 -25.05
CA SER A 277 9.44 -15.11 -24.64
C SER A 277 10.63 -16.07 -24.54
N PHE A 278 10.40 -17.31 -24.10
CA PHE A 278 11.44 -18.34 -24.03
C PHE A 278 11.90 -18.76 -25.42
N ILE A 279 10.96 -19.01 -26.34
CA ILE A 279 11.28 -19.31 -27.75
C ILE A 279 12.03 -18.14 -28.39
N ALA A 280 11.63 -16.89 -28.12
CA ALA A 280 12.31 -15.70 -28.61
C ALA A 280 13.75 -15.60 -28.06
N ALA A 281 13.95 -15.82 -26.75
CA ALA A 281 15.26 -15.81 -26.11
C ALA A 281 16.19 -16.90 -26.69
N LEU A 282 15.68 -18.12 -26.90
CA LEU A 282 16.42 -19.21 -27.52
C LEU A 282 16.78 -18.93 -28.99
N THR A 283 15.82 -18.44 -29.76
CA THR A 283 16.04 -18.12 -31.18
C THR A 283 17.08 -17.00 -31.34
N LEU A 284 17.01 -15.99 -30.48
CA LEU A 284 17.95 -14.86 -30.48
C LEU A 284 19.34 -15.23 -29.93
N SER A 285 19.44 -16.23 -29.04
CA SER A 285 20.73 -16.68 -28.48
C SER A 285 21.45 -17.66 -29.41
N MET A 286 20.71 -18.51 -30.14
CA MET A 286 21.27 -19.49 -31.10
C MET A 286 21.56 -18.90 -32.49
N GLY A 287 20.89 -17.80 -32.87
CA GLY A 287 21.09 -17.13 -34.16
C GLY A 287 22.42 -16.36 -34.22
N GLY A 288 23.52 -17.05 -34.51
CA GLY A 288 24.90 -16.52 -34.59
C GLY A 288 25.21 -15.50 -35.70
N GLY A 289 24.28 -14.61 -36.08
CA GLY A 289 24.42 -13.74 -37.25
C GLY A 289 24.03 -12.27 -37.02
N ARG A 290 25.04 -11.42 -36.84
CA ARG A 290 25.11 -9.99 -37.26
C ARG A 290 23.90 -9.06 -37.03
N VAL A 291 23.29 -9.05 -35.86
CA VAL A 291 22.60 -7.85 -35.37
C VAL A 291 22.91 -7.69 -33.88
N LYS A 292 23.13 -6.46 -33.42
CA LYS A 292 23.26 -6.08 -32.00
C LYS A 292 21.93 -6.36 -31.25
N ALA A 293 21.52 -7.63 -31.14
CA ALA A 293 20.28 -8.08 -30.53
C ALA A 293 20.40 -8.33 -29.02
N ARG A 294 21.55 -7.98 -28.40
CA ARG A 294 21.78 -8.12 -26.95
C ARG A 294 20.68 -7.47 -26.09
N PRO A 295 20.16 -6.26 -26.41
CA PRO A 295 19.06 -5.68 -25.65
C PRO A 295 17.76 -6.47 -25.78
N LEU A 296 17.46 -7.03 -26.96
CA LEU A 296 16.26 -7.82 -27.22
C LEU A 296 16.26 -9.17 -26.49
N VAL A 297 17.44 -9.78 -26.32
CA VAL A 297 17.59 -11.00 -25.49
C VAL A 297 17.31 -10.67 -24.02
N SER A 298 17.85 -9.56 -23.52
CA SER A 298 17.60 -9.12 -22.14
C SER A 298 16.12 -8.83 -21.90
N LEU A 299 15.47 -8.15 -22.84
CA LEU A 299 14.03 -7.86 -22.79
C LEU A 299 13.20 -9.16 -22.76
N ALA A 300 13.50 -10.12 -23.64
CA ALA A 300 12.79 -11.41 -23.67
C ALA A 300 12.97 -12.19 -22.36
N LEU A 301 14.16 -12.17 -21.76
CA LEU A 301 14.41 -12.79 -20.45
C LEU A 301 13.64 -12.08 -19.32
N CYS A 302 13.54 -10.76 -19.33
CA CYS A 302 12.72 -10.02 -18.36
C CYS A 302 11.26 -10.47 -18.40
N TYR A 303 10.66 -10.59 -19.60
CA TYR A 303 9.28 -11.07 -19.72
C TYR A 303 9.10 -12.56 -19.34
N CYS A 304 10.12 -13.41 -19.53
CA CYS A 304 10.13 -14.76 -18.98
C CYS A 304 10.03 -14.75 -17.45
N PHE A 305 10.85 -13.93 -16.77
CA PHE A 305 10.86 -13.87 -15.31
C PHE A 305 9.57 -13.27 -14.73
N VAL A 306 9.01 -12.24 -15.37
CA VAL A 306 7.70 -11.69 -14.97
C VAL A 306 6.61 -12.75 -15.09
N SER A 307 6.57 -13.49 -16.20
CA SER A 307 5.59 -14.56 -16.42
C SER A 307 5.75 -15.71 -15.42
N ALA A 308 6.99 -16.07 -15.09
CA ALA A 308 7.28 -17.06 -14.05
C ALA A 308 6.76 -16.64 -12.67
N GLY A 309 6.85 -15.34 -12.33
CA GLY A 309 6.29 -14.80 -11.08
C GLY A 309 4.77 -14.97 -10.99
N TRP A 310 4.05 -14.74 -12.09
CA TRP A 310 2.61 -14.97 -12.16
C TRP A 310 2.24 -16.46 -12.05
N ILE A 311 3.00 -17.34 -12.70
CA ILE A 311 2.81 -18.80 -12.60
C ILE A 311 3.07 -19.29 -11.16
N LEU A 312 4.15 -18.81 -10.53
CA LEU A 312 4.52 -19.16 -9.16
C LEU A 312 3.41 -18.79 -8.17
N ARG A 313 2.82 -17.60 -8.32
CA ARG A 313 1.69 -17.10 -7.50
C ARG A 313 0.47 -18.03 -7.53
N ILE A 314 0.27 -18.76 -8.63
CA ILE A 314 -0.87 -19.68 -8.80
C ILE A 314 -0.54 -21.03 -8.17
N ILE A 315 0.66 -21.57 -8.43
CA ILE A 315 1.10 -22.87 -7.90
C ILE A 315 1.12 -22.86 -6.36
N THR A 316 1.63 -21.78 -5.77
CA THR A 316 1.70 -21.64 -4.31
C THR A 316 0.37 -21.18 -3.70
N GLY A 317 -0.61 -20.80 -4.50
CA GLY A 317 -1.85 -20.21 -4.01
C GLY A 317 -1.71 -18.74 -3.61
N ARG A 318 -2.80 -17.99 -3.78
CA ARG A 318 -2.82 -16.53 -3.55
C ARG A 318 -2.51 -16.14 -2.10
N ASN A 319 -2.95 -16.95 -1.14
CA ASN A 319 -2.79 -16.67 0.29
C ASN A 319 -1.33 -16.81 0.74
N MET A 320 -0.61 -17.80 0.19
CA MET A 320 0.82 -17.99 0.47
C MET A 320 1.73 -17.09 -0.39
N SER A 321 1.19 -16.29 -1.29
CA SER A 321 1.96 -15.32 -2.09
C SER A 321 1.63 -13.88 -1.73
N SER A 322 0.60 -13.64 -0.93
CA SER A 322 0.35 -12.35 -0.28
C SER A 322 1.21 -12.18 0.96
N CYS A 323 1.75 -10.99 1.16
CA CYS A 323 2.51 -10.62 2.37
C CYS A 323 1.60 -10.35 3.59
N LEU A 324 0.33 -10.75 3.54
CA LEU A 324 -0.57 -10.71 4.68
C LEU A 324 -0.29 -11.97 5.51
N LEU A 325 0.32 -11.77 6.68
CA LEU A 325 0.66 -12.83 7.62
C LEU A 325 -0.62 -13.51 8.11
N GLU A 326 -0.75 -14.82 7.89
CA GLU A 326 -1.63 -15.66 8.71
C GLU A 326 -1.01 -15.73 10.10
N ALA A 327 -1.42 -14.82 10.98
CA ALA A 327 -1.17 -14.99 12.41
C ALA A 327 -2.03 -16.17 12.89
N ASN A 328 -1.42 -17.36 12.97
CA ASN A 328 -2.03 -18.52 13.59
C ASN A 328 -2.24 -18.23 15.09
N PRO A 329 -3.48 -18.22 15.60
CA PRO A 329 -3.75 -17.83 16.99
C PRO A 329 -3.19 -18.80 18.05
N ASN A 330 -2.61 -19.93 17.64
CA ASN A 330 -2.09 -20.95 18.54
C ASN A 330 -0.55 -20.98 18.65
N ASP A 331 0.18 -20.18 17.85
CA ASP A 331 1.65 -20.17 17.90
C ASP A 331 2.14 -18.95 18.67
N LEU A 332 2.23 -19.12 19.99
CA LEU A 332 2.64 -18.11 20.98
C LEU A 332 4.17 -18.09 21.20
N GLN A 333 4.96 -18.65 20.28
CA GLN A 333 6.42 -18.67 20.42
C GLN A 333 7.10 -18.49 19.06
N ASP A 334 8.00 -17.52 19.00
CA ASP A 334 8.73 -17.02 17.82
C ASP A 334 7.90 -16.28 16.77
N GLY A 335 7.62 -15.01 17.09
CA GLY A 335 7.46 -13.96 16.08
C GLY A 335 8.81 -13.67 15.42
N ASP A 336 9.37 -14.64 14.71
CA ASP A 336 10.38 -14.32 13.71
C ASP A 336 9.63 -13.65 12.56
N GLY A 337 10.02 -12.41 12.23
CA GLY A 337 9.48 -11.66 11.10
C GLY A 337 9.89 -12.28 9.76
N SER A 338 9.68 -13.59 9.62
CA SER A 338 9.96 -14.39 8.44
C SER A 338 9.03 -13.90 7.34
N VAL A 339 9.55 -12.98 6.53
CA VAL A 339 8.95 -12.58 5.27
C VAL A 339 8.70 -13.87 4.50
N ASN A 340 7.43 -14.13 4.16
CA ASN A 340 7.06 -15.29 3.37
C ASN A 340 7.93 -15.32 2.11
N THR A 341 8.83 -16.29 2.01
CA THR A 341 9.84 -16.39 0.96
C THR A 341 9.17 -16.42 -0.41
N ASN A 342 7.98 -17.04 -0.51
CA ASN A 342 7.19 -17.05 -1.74
C ASN A 342 6.66 -15.65 -2.10
N CYS A 343 6.25 -14.83 -1.12
CA CYS A 343 5.88 -13.42 -1.37
C CYS A 343 7.08 -12.63 -1.89
N ALA A 344 8.25 -12.78 -1.26
CA ALA A 344 9.47 -12.10 -1.68
C ALA A 344 9.90 -12.48 -3.11
N PHE A 345 9.82 -13.76 -3.47
CA PHE A 345 10.11 -14.23 -4.83
C PHE A 345 9.10 -13.73 -5.86
N VAL A 346 7.79 -13.77 -5.56
CA VAL A 346 6.76 -13.25 -6.47
C VAL A 346 6.93 -11.74 -6.67
N PHE A 347 7.21 -10.99 -5.60
CA PHE A 347 7.51 -9.57 -5.67
C PHE A 347 8.75 -9.30 -6.55
N LEU A 348 9.84 -10.02 -6.31
CA LEU A 348 11.07 -9.86 -7.09
C LEU A 348 10.83 -10.11 -8.58
N LEU A 349 10.17 -11.22 -8.91
CA LEU A 349 9.90 -11.63 -10.29
C LEU A 349 8.95 -10.67 -11.02
N VAL A 350 7.86 -10.24 -10.40
CA VAL A 350 6.85 -9.40 -11.06
C VAL A 350 7.27 -7.92 -11.09
N TYR A 351 7.76 -7.40 -9.97
CA TYR A 351 8.05 -5.97 -9.83
C TYR A 351 9.39 -5.60 -10.45
N TYR A 352 10.50 -6.20 -10.02
CA TYR A 352 11.83 -5.78 -10.48
C TYR A 352 12.10 -6.13 -11.93
N PHE A 353 11.78 -7.35 -12.37
CA PHE A 353 11.94 -7.70 -13.79
C PHE A 353 10.90 -7.01 -14.68
N GLY A 354 9.73 -6.65 -14.15
CA GLY A 354 8.76 -5.80 -14.84
C GLY A 354 9.31 -4.39 -15.08
N MET A 355 9.86 -3.77 -14.03
CA MET A 355 10.54 -2.47 -14.12
C MET A 355 11.75 -2.51 -15.06
N ALA A 356 12.57 -3.55 -14.96
CA ALA A 356 13.70 -3.75 -15.86
C ALA A 356 13.25 -3.93 -17.32
N GLY A 357 12.20 -4.72 -17.56
CA GLY A 357 11.63 -4.91 -18.90
C GLY A 357 11.07 -3.62 -19.49
N ASN A 358 10.50 -2.73 -18.68
CA ASN A 358 10.03 -1.41 -19.13
C ASN A 358 11.19 -0.40 -19.34
N ALA A 359 12.33 -0.60 -18.69
CA ALA A 359 13.50 0.27 -18.83
C ALA A 359 14.35 -0.07 -20.06
N TRP A 360 14.34 -1.34 -20.49
CA TRP A 360 14.92 -1.82 -21.74
C TRP A 360 14.09 -1.39 -22.95
#